data_AF-A0A928SVS1-F1
#
_entry.id   AF-A0A928SVS1-F1
#
_cell.length_a   1.000
_cell.length_b   1.000
_cell.length_c   1.000
_cell.angle_alpha   90.00
_cell.angle_beta   90.00
_cell.angle_gamma   90.00
#
_symmetry.space_group_name_H-M   'P 1'
#
loop_
_entity.id
_entity.type
_entity.pdbx_description
1 polymer ?
#
loop_
_entity_poly.entity_id
_entity_poly.type
_entity_poly.pdbx_seq_one_letter_code
_entity_poly.pdbx_strand_id
1 'polypeptide(L)'
;MSPDELRRVAFAALCSERAEEELEPWLSFVRGDWSVVDQFDHDGRRYLIAERRRGQELISRAEWQMLAARARGSPLKVIAVEVGLSVSAVSRRIRQAMQKLGLRTQSELARLLARGPAYGPDR
;
A
#
# COMPACT_ATOMS: atom_id res chain seq x y z
N MET A 1 -20.51 3.74 11.55
CA MET A 1 -20.46 2.51 10.74
C MET A 1 -19.00 2.10 10.64
N SER A 2 -18.66 0.90 11.12
CA SER A 2 -17.29 0.39 11.20
C SER A 2 -16.76 0.02 9.80
N PRO A 3 -15.44 0.11 9.52
CA PRO A 3 -14.84 -0.38 8.27
C PRO A 3 -15.23 -1.82 7.89
N ASP A 4 -15.60 -2.65 8.88
CA ASP A 4 -16.03 -4.04 8.65
C ASP A 4 -17.47 -4.16 8.12
N GLU A 5 -18.33 -3.16 8.34
CA GLU A 5 -19.67 -3.12 7.75
C GLU A 5 -19.61 -2.78 6.25
N LEU A 6 -18.71 -1.88 5.86
CA LEU A 6 -18.45 -1.58 4.44
C LEU A 6 -17.93 -2.81 3.68
N ARG A 7 -17.06 -3.61 4.32
CA ARG A 7 -16.59 -4.88 3.75
C ARG A 7 -17.73 -5.87 3.53
N ARG A 8 -18.66 -6.00 4.49
CA ARG A 8 -19.80 -6.93 4.38
C ARG A 8 -20.77 -6.55 3.26
N VAL A 9 -21.09 -5.26 3.13
CA VAL A 9 -22.02 -4.79 2.09
C VAL A 9 -21.41 -4.94 0.69
N ALA A 10 -20.10 -4.69 0.54
CA ALA A 10 -19.38 -4.95 -0.70
C ALA A 10 -19.37 -6.46 -1.05
N PHE A 11 -19.20 -7.32 -0.05
CA PHE A 11 -19.23 -8.79 -0.24
C PHE A 11 -20.61 -9.29 -0.69
N ALA A 12 -21.70 -8.71 -0.18
CA ALA A 12 -23.05 -9.07 -0.59
C ALA A 12 -23.37 -8.65 -2.04
N ALA A 13 -22.80 -7.52 -2.51
CA ALA A 13 -22.95 -7.07 -3.89
C ALA A 13 -22.13 -7.92 -4.90
N LEU A 14 -21.04 -8.56 -4.44
CA LEU A 14 -20.16 -9.41 -5.24
C LEU A 14 -20.78 -10.77 -5.64
N CYS A 15 -21.90 -11.19 -5.06
CA CYS A 15 -22.51 -12.52 -5.31
C CYS A 15 -23.49 -12.57 -6.50
N SER A 16 -23.47 -11.60 -7.41
CA SER A 16 -24.35 -11.54 -8.61
C SER A 16 -23.56 -11.82 -9.90
N GLU A 17 -24.03 -12.72 -10.75
CA GLU A 17 -23.33 -13.14 -11.99
C GLU A 17 -23.22 -12.06 -13.08
N ARG A 18 -23.96 -10.94 -12.97
CA ARG A 18 -23.81 -9.76 -13.85
C ARG A 18 -22.64 -8.85 -13.46
N ALA A 19 -21.94 -9.18 -12.38
CA ALA A 19 -21.08 -8.24 -11.68
C ALA A 19 -19.65 -8.20 -12.22
N GLU A 20 -19.10 -9.22 -12.88
CA GLU A 20 -17.65 -9.27 -13.18
C GLU A 20 -17.09 -8.06 -13.97
N GLU A 21 -17.80 -7.54 -14.98
CA GLU A 21 -17.38 -6.32 -15.71
C GLU A 21 -17.65 -5.02 -14.94
N GLU A 22 -18.74 -4.95 -14.16
CA GLU A 22 -19.06 -3.79 -13.31
C GLU A 22 -18.19 -3.74 -12.04
N LEU A 23 -17.52 -4.85 -11.71
CA LEU A 23 -16.73 -5.02 -10.49
C LEU A 23 -15.27 -4.67 -10.63
N GLU A 24 -14.66 -4.61 -11.83
CA GLU A 24 -13.25 -4.23 -11.95
C GLU A 24 -12.90 -2.88 -11.28
N PRO A 25 -13.73 -1.82 -11.38
CA PRO A 25 -13.56 -0.60 -10.59
C PRO A 25 -13.61 -0.85 -9.07
N TRP A 26 -14.49 -1.73 -8.60
CA TRP A 26 -14.62 -2.09 -7.18
C TRP A 26 -13.48 -2.99 -6.68
N LEU A 27 -13.03 -3.95 -7.49
CA LEU A 27 -11.91 -4.84 -7.20
C LEU A 27 -10.61 -4.05 -7.14
N SER A 28 -10.38 -3.12 -8.08
CA SER A 28 -9.22 -2.22 -8.01
C SER A 28 -9.26 -1.33 -6.77
N PHE A 29 -10.45 -0.89 -6.34
CA PHE A 29 -10.63 -0.15 -5.10
C PHE A 29 -10.28 -1.00 -3.86
N VAL A 30 -10.71 -2.26 -3.81
CA VAL A 30 -10.37 -3.21 -2.72
C VAL A 30 -8.89 -3.61 -2.75
N ARG A 31 -8.28 -3.75 -3.93
CA ARG A 31 -6.85 -4.07 -4.12
C ARG A 31 -5.92 -2.93 -3.68
N GLY A 32 -6.46 -1.73 -3.43
CA GLY A 32 -5.70 -0.57 -2.97
C GLY A 32 -5.15 0.31 -4.09
N ASP A 33 -5.66 0.15 -5.31
CA ASP A 33 -5.32 1.01 -6.46
C ASP A 33 -6.00 2.39 -6.37
N TRP A 34 -6.87 2.58 -5.39
CA TRP A 34 -7.58 3.81 -5.12
C TRP A 34 -7.41 4.22 -3.67
N SER A 35 -7.32 5.52 -3.42
CA SER A 35 -7.40 6.10 -2.10
C SER A 35 -8.68 6.91 -1.96
N VAL A 36 -9.43 6.67 -0.89
CA VAL A 36 -10.59 7.49 -0.53
C VAL A 36 -10.09 8.84 -0.06
N VAL A 37 -10.50 9.90 -0.76
CA VAL A 37 -10.14 11.29 -0.42
C VAL A 37 -11.25 11.98 0.35
N ASP A 38 -12.50 11.52 0.19
CA ASP A 38 -13.65 12.06 0.91
C ASP A 38 -14.81 11.06 1.00
N GLN A 39 -15.69 11.26 1.96
CA GLN A 39 -16.94 10.52 2.12
C GLN A 39 -18.06 11.42 2.65
N PHE A 40 -19.24 11.35 2.05
CA PHE A 40 -20.40 12.07 2.53
C PHE A 40 -21.69 11.28 2.30
N ASP A 41 -22.70 11.58 3.12
CA ASP A 41 -24.02 10.99 3.03
C ASP A 41 -24.98 12.04 2.46
N HIS A 42 -25.74 11.68 1.40
CA HIS A 42 -26.75 12.54 0.78
C HIS A 42 -27.93 11.68 0.32
N ASP A 43 -29.16 12.11 0.61
CA ASP A 43 -30.40 11.40 0.29
C ASP A 43 -30.42 9.91 0.70
N GLY A 44 -29.91 9.62 1.90
CA GLY A 44 -29.84 8.25 2.42
C GLY A 44 -28.84 7.34 1.71
N ARG A 45 -28.00 7.89 0.82
CA ARG A 45 -26.92 7.18 0.13
C ARG A 45 -25.57 7.69 0.58
N ARG A 46 -24.59 6.79 0.64
CA ARG A 46 -23.20 7.12 0.94
C ARG A 46 -22.40 7.24 -0.35
N TYR A 47 -21.72 8.36 -0.51
CA TYR A 47 -20.82 8.64 -1.62
C TYR A 47 -19.38 8.58 -1.12
N LEU A 48 -18.55 7.88 -1.87
CA LEU A 48 -17.10 7.83 -1.67
C LEU A 48 -16.43 8.54 -2.84
N ILE A 49 -15.63 9.57 -2.55
CA ILE A 49 -14.77 10.19 -3.55
C ILE A 49 -13.42 9.49 -3.45
N ALA A 50 -12.99 8.90 -4.56
CA ALA A 50 -11.78 8.13 -4.64
C ALA A 50 -10.89 8.67 -5.76
N GLU A 51 -9.61 8.83 -5.46
CA GLU A 51 -8.59 9.11 -6.46
C GLU A 51 -7.90 7.80 -6.83
N ARG A 52 -7.80 7.51 -8.14
CA ARG A 52 -6.99 6.39 -8.62
C ARG A 52 -5.55 6.74 -8.33
N ARG A 53 -4.84 5.86 -7.66
CA ARG A 53 -3.40 5.95 -7.42
C ARG A 53 -2.66 5.83 -8.76
N ARG A 54 -2.63 6.91 -9.54
CA ARG A 54 -1.87 6.99 -10.80
C ARG A 54 -0.44 7.37 -10.44
N GLY A 55 0.50 6.46 -10.71
CA GLY A 55 1.94 6.77 -10.65
C GLY A 55 2.61 6.68 -9.29
N GLN A 56 1.93 6.30 -8.20
CA GLN A 56 2.65 5.73 -7.06
C GLN A 56 2.92 4.26 -7.40
N GLU A 57 4.09 3.97 -7.97
CA GLU A 57 4.54 2.60 -8.14
C GLU A 57 4.33 1.87 -6.80
N LEU A 58 3.49 0.83 -6.82
CA LEU A 58 3.31 -0.03 -5.66
C LEU A 58 4.68 -0.51 -5.22
N ILE A 59 4.96 -0.37 -3.93
CA ILE A 59 6.20 -0.88 -3.36
C ILE A 59 6.25 -2.39 -3.55
N SER A 60 7.26 -2.88 -4.25
CA SER A 60 7.45 -4.32 -4.42
C SER A 60 7.82 -4.98 -3.10
N ARG A 61 7.57 -6.30 -2.99
CA ARG A 61 7.96 -7.08 -1.81
C ARG A 61 9.45 -6.98 -1.49
N ALA A 62 10.30 -6.97 -2.53
CA ALA A 62 11.74 -6.84 -2.38
C ALA A 62 12.14 -5.46 -1.85
N GLU A 63 11.53 -4.38 -2.35
CA GLU A 63 11.72 -3.03 -1.82
C GLU A 63 11.29 -2.94 -0.35
N TRP A 64 10.16 -3.57 -0.01
CA TRP A 64 9.69 -3.62 1.37
C TRP A 64 10.68 -4.34 2.29
N GLN A 65 11.22 -5.48 1.88
CA GLN A 65 12.22 -6.22 2.66
C GLN A 65 13.48 -5.38 2.92
N MET A 66 14.00 -4.69 1.90
CA MET A 66 15.15 -3.81 2.05
C MET A 66 14.86 -2.64 3.01
N LEU A 67 13.67 -2.05 2.93
CA LEU A 67 13.25 -0.97 3.83
C LEU A 67 13.07 -1.46 5.27
N ALA A 68 12.50 -2.65 5.47
CA ALA A 68 12.34 -3.27 6.78
C ALA A 68 13.70 -3.59 7.43
N ALA A 69 14.65 -4.13 6.67
CA ALA A 69 16.02 -4.32 7.16
C ALA A 69 16.68 -2.98 7.50
N ARG A 70 16.53 -1.97 6.64
CA ARG A 70 17.10 -0.64 6.88
C ARG A 70 16.53 0.04 8.13
N ALA A 71 15.23 -0.07 8.35
CA ALA A 71 14.55 0.50 9.51
C ALA A 71 14.98 -0.12 10.83
N ARG A 72 15.30 -1.43 10.83
CA ARG A 72 15.89 -2.14 11.98
C ARG A 72 17.35 -1.78 12.25
N GLY A 73 17.94 -0.90 11.43
CA GLY A 73 19.31 -0.45 11.59
C GLY A 73 20.35 -1.27 10.81
N SER A 74 19.94 -2.24 9.97
CA SER A 74 20.88 -3.02 9.18
C SER A 74 21.75 -2.08 8.30
N PRO A 75 23.09 -2.25 8.31
CA PRO A 75 23.98 -1.53 7.43
C PRO A 75 23.72 -1.90 5.97
N LEU A 76 23.89 -0.96 5.03
CA LEU A 76 23.68 -1.20 3.60
C LEU A 76 24.53 -2.36 3.06
N LYS A 77 25.74 -2.56 3.60
CA LYS A 77 26.61 -3.69 3.22
C LYS A 77 26.03 -5.06 3.58
N VAL A 78 25.27 -5.15 4.67
CA VAL A 78 24.64 -6.40 5.10
C VAL A 78 23.48 -6.71 4.18
N ILE A 79 22.61 -5.73 3.97
CA ILE A 79 21.46 -5.84 3.06
C ILE A 79 21.94 -6.23 1.65
N ALA A 80 23.02 -5.59 1.15
CA ALA A 80 23.64 -5.88 -0.14
C ALA A 80 24.05 -7.34 -0.31
N VAL A 81 24.68 -7.94 0.71
CA VAL A 81 25.05 -9.35 0.72
C VAL A 81 23.81 -10.23 0.72
N GLU A 82 22.82 -9.93 1.55
CA GLU A 82 21.57 -10.73 1.66
C GLU A 82 20.77 -10.77 0.35
N VAL A 83 20.70 -9.65 -0.37
CA VAL A 83 19.91 -9.55 -1.61
C VAL A 83 20.73 -9.80 -2.89
N GLY A 84 22.04 -10.06 -2.76
CA GLY A 84 22.92 -10.29 -3.91
C GLY A 84 23.14 -9.07 -4.80
N LEU A 85 23.19 -7.86 -4.23
CA LEU A 85 23.34 -6.61 -4.97
C LEU A 85 24.52 -5.77 -4.49
N SER A 86 25.07 -4.99 -5.42
CA SER A 86 25.47 -3.60 -5.23
C SER A 86 25.14 -2.87 -3.92
N VAL A 87 26.09 -2.43 -3.07
CA VAL A 87 25.78 -1.46 -2.00
C VAL A 87 25.18 -0.17 -2.57
N SER A 88 25.70 0.32 -3.71
CA SER A 88 25.14 1.49 -4.39
C SER A 88 23.77 1.20 -5.00
N ALA A 89 23.55 -0.03 -5.52
CA ALA A 89 22.26 -0.46 -6.03
C ALA A 89 21.19 -0.54 -4.93
N VAL A 90 21.54 -1.06 -3.75
CA VAL A 90 20.66 -1.09 -2.57
C VAL A 90 20.35 0.33 -2.10
N SER A 91 21.36 1.21 -1.99
CA SER A 91 21.15 2.61 -1.62
C SER A 91 20.17 3.32 -2.55
N ARG A 92 20.30 3.11 -3.86
CA ARG A 92 19.40 3.69 -4.88
C ARG A 92 17.98 3.15 -4.74
N ARG A 93 17.82 1.82 -4.66
CA ARG A 93 16.51 1.16 -4.52
C ARG A 93 15.78 1.58 -3.25
N ILE A 94 16.48 1.67 -2.12
CA ILE A 94 15.90 2.18 -0.87
C ILE A 94 15.43 3.62 -1.04
N ARG A 95 16.21 4.49 -1.68
CA ARG A 95 15.82 5.89 -1.92
C ARG A 95 14.56 5.99 -2.79
N GLN A 96 14.50 5.23 -3.87
CA GLN A 96 13.33 5.19 -4.76
C GLN A 96 12.10 4.65 -4.02
N ALA A 97 12.26 3.58 -3.24
CA ALA A 97 11.17 3.02 -2.43
C ALA A 97 10.69 3.99 -1.35
N MET A 98 11.59 4.74 -0.70
CA MET A 98 11.21 5.82 0.23
C MET A 98 10.44 6.93 -0.46
N GLN A 99 10.85 7.32 -1.67
CA GLN A 99 10.12 8.31 -2.48
C GLN A 99 8.71 7.83 -2.85
N LYS A 100 8.55 6.54 -3.21
CA LYS A 100 7.23 5.92 -3.46
C LYS A 100 6.32 6.01 -2.24
N LEU A 101 6.89 5.91 -1.04
CA LEU A 101 6.17 6.02 0.24
C LEU A 101 6.05 7.47 0.76
N GLY A 102 6.54 8.47 0.02
CA GLY A 102 6.54 9.87 0.45
C GLY A 102 7.50 10.18 1.62
N LEU A 103 8.45 9.29 1.90
CA LEU A 103 9.40 9.42 3.01
C LEU A 103 10.65 10.18 2.57
N ARG A 104 11.07 11.14 3.38
CA ARG A 104 12.26 11.97 3.16
C ARG A 104 13.43 11.55 4.04
N THR A 105 13.15 10.97 5.20
CA THR A 105 14.19 10.63 6.19
C THR A 105 14.13 9.18 6.66
N GLN A 106 15.29 8.63 7.05
CA GLN A 106 15.33 7.28 7.64
C GLN A 106 14.52 7.22 8.95
N SER A 107 14.46 8.31 9.71
CA SER A 107 13.66 8.38 10.93
C SER A 107 12.16 8.33 10.65
N GLU A 108 11.68 8.87 9.52
CA GLU A 108 10.30 8.65 9.07
C GLU A 108 10.05 7.18 8.71
N LEU A 109 10.99 6.53 8.02
CA LEU A 109 10.90 5.09 7.72
C LEU A 109 10.83 4.23 9.00
N ALA A 110 11.68 4.51 9.98
CA ALA A 110 11.67 3.81 11.26
C ALA A 110 10.33 4.02 12.00
N ARG A 111 9.79 5.24 12.00
CA ARG A 111 8.48 5.54 12.60
C ARG A 111 7.32 4.86 11.87
N LEU A 112 7.37 4.79 10.54
CA LEU A 112 6.36 4.10 9.74
C LEU A 112 6.30 2.61 10.09
N LEU A 113 7.45 1.94 10.18
CA LEU A 113 7.51 0.51 10.49
C LEU A 113 7.29 0.19 11.97
N ALA A 114 7.60 1.12 12.87
CA ALA A 114 7.28 0.99 14.30
C ALA A 114 5.76 1.01 14.57
N ARG A 115 4.97 1.63 13.68
CA ARG A 115 3.50 1.63 13.75
C ARG A 115 2.85 0.29 13.35
N GLY A 116 3.66 -0.71 12.98
CA GLY A 116 3.18 -1.97 12.38
C GLY A 116 2.77 -1.75 10.91
N PRO A 117 2.79 -2.80 10.07
CA PRO A 117 2.45 -2.65 8.66
C PRO A 117 1.00 -2.18 8.52
N ALA A 118 0.80 -0.92 8.14
CA ALA A 118 -0.44 -0.47 7.54
C ALA A 118 -0.51 -1.14 6.15
N TYR A 119 -1.09 -2.34 6.12
CA TYR A 119 -1.32 -3.15 4.93
C TYR A 119 -0.06 -3.70 4.23
N GLY A 120 0.21 -4.98 4.46
CA GLY A 120 1.01 -5.80 3.55
C GLY A 120 0.07 -6.80 2.87
N PRO A 121 0.05 -6.91 1.53
CA PRO A 121 -0.66 -7.98 0.86
C PRO A 121 0.05 -9.31 1.16
N ASP A 122 -0.67 -10.13 1.92
CA ASP A 122 -0.55 -11.57 2.14
C ASP A 122 0.72 -12.22 2.71
N ARG A 123 0.44 -13.15 3.63
CA ARG A 123 1.29 -14.25 4.09
C ARG A 123 1.60 -15.20 2.95
#